data_AF-A0A936IDD4-F1
#
_entry.id   AF-A0A936IDD4-F1
#
_cell.length_a   1.000
_cell.length_b   1.000
_cell.length_c   1.000
_cell.angle_alpha   90.00
_cell.angle_beta   90.00
_cell.angle_gamma   90.00
#
_symmetry.space_group_name_H-M   'P 1'
#
loop_
_entity.id
_entity.type
_entity.pdbx_description
1 polymer ?
#
loop_
_entity_poly.entity_id
_entity_poly.type
_entity_poly.pdbx_seq_one_letter_code
_entity_poly.pdbx_strand_id
1 'polypeptide(L)'
;MITDDEIKWISEYCPSLNINQDRSEVSGLINFRAAYDKEGGFTWLIDDKQMAKGEILQDSYEVLVKKADKLTELPSLQLKIDEGKINIGRHFYPDGKACLCGPAERGKFIQSGFLFTKFLERLVVPFLYEQTYFDKYEKWPWNEYAHGSAGIFQSFAFSDGTKEDIEACLQDLRKDKNWPRIKAMLSGHERVTESSICFCNNPKQIRKCHPDILFRMAKLRSAIQKQSIRLN
;
A
#
# COMPACT_ATOMS: atom_id res chain seq x y z
N MET A 1 -9.83 -13.55 -8.10
CA MET A 1 -9.79 -14.93 -8.63
C MET A 1 -9.15 -14.81 -10.00
N ILE A 2 -8.20 -15.69 -10.34
CA ILE A 2 -7.42 -15.55 -11.58
C ILE A 2 -8.21 -16.20 -12.72
N THR A 3 -8.51 -15.43 -13.74
CA THR A 3 -9.25 -15.86 -14.94
C THR A 3 -8.36 -16.65 -15.90
N ASP A 4 -8.95 -17.34 -16.87
CA ASP A 4 -8.18 -18.10 -17.88
C ASP A 4 -7.31 -17.18 -18.75
N ASP A 5 -7.83 -15.99 -19.08
CA ASP A 5 -7.07 -14.97 -19.81
C ASP A 5 -5.86 -14.49 -19.02
N GLU A 6 -5.99 -14.34 -17.70
CA GLU A 6 -4.88 -13.97 -16.84
C GLU A 6 -3.87 -15.11 -16.68
N ILE A 7 -4.30 -16.37 -16.66
CA ILE A 7 -3.39 -17.52 -16.68
C ILE A 7 -2.54 -17.50 -17.95
N LYS A 8 -3.19 -17.28 -19.11
CA LYS A 8 -2.49 -17.17 -20.39
C LYS A 8 -1.48 -16.02 -20.36
N TRP A 9 -1.90 -14.84 -19.89
CA TRP A 9 -1.02 -13.69 -19.74
C TRP A 9 0.18 -13.99 -18.82
N ILE A 10 -0.05 -14.61 -17.67
CA ILE A 10 1.01 -14.98 -16.72
C ILE A 10 1.99 -15.96 -17.38
N SER A 11 1.50 -16.95 -18.11
CA SER A 11 2.37 -17.91 -18.80
C SER A 11 3.27 -17.27 -19.86
N GLU A 12 2.81 -16.17 -20.47
CA GLU A 12 3.54 -15.44 -21.51
C GLU A 12 4.58 -14.47 -20.91
N TYR A 13 4.18 -13.68 -19.90
CA TYR A 13 4.99 -12.56 -19.40
C TYR A 13 5.64 -12.81 -18.04
N CYS A 14 5.17 -13.81 -17.30
CA CYS A 14 5.70 -14.21 -15.99
C CYS A 14 5.82 -15.75 -15.91
N PRO A 15 6.53 -16.40 -16.83
CA PRO A 15 6.50 -17.86 -17.01
C PRO A 15 7.02 -18.66 -15.79
N SER A 16 7.76 -18.01 -14.89
CA SER A 16 8.27 -18.61 -13.66
C SER A 16 7.26 -18.60 -12.50
N LEU A 17 6.07 -18.03 -12.70
CA LEU A 17 4.97 -18.07 -11.73
C LEU A 17 4.11 -19.31 -11.93
N ASN A 18 3.84 -19.98 -10.82
CA ASN A 18 2.98 -21.15 -10.73
C ASN A 18 1.69 -20.77 -10.02
N ILE A 19 0.56 -21.18 -10.59
CA ILE A 19 -0.76 -20.96 -10.01
C ILE A 19 -1.24 -22.31 -9.48
N ASN A 20 -1.69 -22.33 -8.24
CA ASN A 20 -2.19 -23.57 -7.64
C ASN A 20 -3.55 -23.99 -8.26
N GLN A 21 -3.99 -25.22 -7.99
CA GLN A 21 -5.15 -25.83 -8.67
C GLN A 21 -6.47 -25.05 -8.48
N ASP A 22 -6.69 -24.48 -7.29
CA ASP A 22 -7.89 -23.70 -6.96
C ASP A 22 -7.76 -22.19 -7.26
N ARG A 23 -6.60 -21.78 -7.81
CA ARG A 23 -6.26 -20.39 -8.16
C ARG A 23 -6.33 -19.43 -6.97
N SER A 24 -6.11 -19.94 -5.76
CA SER A 24 -6.01 -19.12 -4.55
C SER A 24 -4.59 -18.66 -4.26
N GLU A 25 -3.57 -19.30 -4.82
CA GLU A 25 -2.16 -18.97 -4.59
C GLU A 25 -1.37 -18.90 -5.89
N VAL A 26 -0.45 -17.94 -5.96
CA VAL A 26 0.55 -17.82 -7.01
C VAL A 26 1.92 -17.75 -6.36
N SER A 27 2.86 -18.58 -6.81
CA SER A 27 4.21 -18.60 -6.25
C SER A 27 5.26 -18.80 -7.33
N GLY A 28 6.48 -18.36 -7.06
CA GLY A 28 7.61 -18.50 -7.98
C GLY A 28 8.38 -17.21 -8.13
N LEU A 29 9.13 -17.10 -9.22
CA LEU A 29 10.02 -15.97 -9.44
C LEU A 29 9.33 -14.90 -10.27
N ILE A 30 9.30 -13.65 -9.77
CA ILE A 30 9.01 -12.48 -10.60
C ILE A 30 10.35 -11.90 -11.04
N ASN A 31 10.62 -12.02 -12.34
CA ASN A 31 11.67 -11.26 -13.01
C ASN A 31 11.03 -9.98 -13.53
N PHE A 32 11.55 -8.83 -13.13
CA PHE A 32 11.05 -7.56 -13.68
C PHE A 32 12.21 -6.76 -14.27
N ARG A 33 11.87 -6.01 -15.31
CA ARG A 33 12.65 -4.87 -15.80
C ARG A 33 11.69 -3.68 -15.81
N ALA A 34 12.03 -2.62 -15.11
CA ALA A 34 11.14 -1.47 -14.98
C ALA A 34 11.93 -0.17 -14.93
N ALA A 35 11.26 0.92 -15.27
CA ALA A 35 11.81 2.26 -15.26
C ALA A 35 11.02 3.15 -14.31
N TYR A 36 11.72 4.08 -13.66
CA TYR A 36 11.08 5.20 -12.98
C TYR A 36 11.70 6.52 -13.42
N ASP A 37 10.83 7.44 -13.83
CA ASP A 37 11.16 8.82 -14.14
C ASP A 37 10.29 9.75 -13.31
N LYS A 38 10.84 10.89 -12.86
CA LYS A 38 10.07 11.81 -12.01
C LYS A 38 8.91 12.49 -12.75
N GLU A 39 9.03 12.67 -14.06
CA GLU A 39 7.98 13.27 -14.88
C GLU A 39 7.04 12.20 -15.45
N GLY A 40 7.60 11.07 -15.90
CA GLY A 40 6.86 9.96 -16.51
C GLY A 40 6.28 8.92 -15.55
N GLY A 41 6.71 8.91 -14.28
CA GLY A 41 6.31 7.92 -13.29
C GLY A 41 6.96 6.55 -13.47
N PHE A 42 6.37 5.54 -12.83
CA PHE A 42 6.80 4.15 -12.92
C PHE A 42 6.27 3.47 -14.19
N THR A 43 7.09 2.67 -14.85
CA THR A 43 6.70 1.85 -16.02
C THR A 43 7.31 0.46 -15.94
N TRP A 44 6.47 -0.59 -15.97
CA TRP A 44 6.93 -1.96 -16.14
C TRP A 44 7.22 -2.23 -17.62
N LEU A 45 8.47 -2.60 -17.93
CA LEU A 45 8.95 -2.91 -19.28
C LEU A 45 8.81 -4.41 -19.53
N ILE A 46 7.60 -4.81 -19.90
CA ILE A 46 7.20 -6.20 -20.12
C ILE A 46 7.66 -6.71 -21.50
N ASP A 47 7.76 -5.81 -22.49
CA ASP A 47 8.31 -6.11 -23.82
C ASP A 47 9.68 -5.42 -23.96
N ASP A 48 10.68 -6.17 -24.44
CA ASP A 48 12.05 -5.69 -24.67
C ASP A 48 12.12 -4.50 -25.64
N LYS A 49 11.10 -4.31 -26.48
CA LYS A 49 10.98 -3.17 -27.39
C LYS A 49 10.53 -1.89 -26.70
N GLN A 50 10.03 -1.96 -25.46
CA GLN A 50 9.61 -0.78 -24.72
C GLN A 50 10.83 0.05 -24.32
N MET A 51 10.85 1.28 -24.84
CA MET A 51 11.77 2.31 -24.40
C MET A 51 11.13 3.12 -23.28
N ALA A 52 11.88 3.35 -22.21
CA ALA A 52 11.49 4.26 -21.15
C ALA A 52 12.64 5.20 -20.79
N LYS A 53 12.26 6.36 -20.28
CA LYS A 53 13.20 7.32 -19.68
C LYS A 53 13.34 7.03 -18.19
N GLY A 54 14.37 7.61 -17.58
CA GLY A 54 14.61 7.52 -16.15
C GLY A 54 15.50 6.33 -15.75
N GLU A 55 15.44 5.98 -14.47
CA GLU A 55 16.27 4.92 -13.89
C GLU A 55 15.68 3.55 -14.23
N ILE A 56 16.40 2.77 -15.03
CA ILE A 56 16.00 1.41 -15.39
C ILE A 56 16.68 0.43 -14.43
N LEU A 57 15.87 -0.38 -13.74
CA LEU A 57 16.34 -1.46 -12.88
C LEU A 57 15.76 -2.79 -13.34
N GLN A 58 16.52 -3.85 -13.08
CA GLN A 58 16.11 -5.22 -13.31
C GLN A 58 16.54 -6.05 -12.11
N ASP A 59 15.62 -6.88 -11.62
CA ASP A 59 15.87 -7.76 -10.48
C ASP A 59 14.91 -8.96 -10.50
N SER A 60 15.06 -9.86 -9.53
CA SER A 60 14.29 -11.09 -9.42
C SER A 60 13.94 -11.40 -7.96
N TYR A 61 12.66 -11.63 -7.69
CA TYR A 61 12.16 -11.94 -6.34
C TYR A 61 11.35 -13.23 -6.34
N GLU A 62 11.65 -14.13 -5.40
CA GLU A 62 10.80 -15.30 -5.13
C GLU A 62 9.61 -14.84 -4.27
N VAL A 63 8.40 -15.00 -4.79
CA VAL A 63 7.17 -14.47 -4.21
C VAL A 63 6.16 -15.56 -3.87
N LEU A 64 5.29 -15.24 -2.91
CA LEU A 64 4.05 -15.95 -2.65
C LEU A 64 2.92 -14.93 -2.56
N VAL A 65 1.96 -15.04 -3.47
CA VAL A 65 0.72 -14.27 -3.48
C VAL A 65 -0.42 -15.17 -3.05
N LYS A 66 -1.15 -14.77 -2.01
CA LYS A 66 -2.34 -15.49 -1.53
C LYS A 66 -3.58 -14.64 -1.70
N LYS A 67 -4.64 -15.24 -2.23
CA LYS A 67 -5.96 -14.62 -2.36
C LYS A 67 -6.43 -14.09 -1.01
N ALA A 68 -7.10 -12.94 -1.03
CA ALA A 68 -7.74 -12.40 0.16
C ALA A 68 -8.95 -13.25 0.60
N ASP A 69 -9.12 -13.36 1.91
CA ASP A 69 -10.29 -14.01 2.51
C ASP A 69 -11.56 -13.16 2.32
N LYS A 70 -11.40 -11.84 2.26
CA LYS A 70 -12.48 -10.87 2.14
C LYS A 70 -12.39 -10.12 0.82
N LEU A 71 -13.55 -9.84 0.23
CA LEU A 71 -13.65 -9.04 -1.01
C LEU A 71 -13.17 -7.59 -0.84
N THR A 72 -13.06 -7.10 0.40
CA THR A 72 -12.57 -5.76 0.73
C THR A 72 -11.05 -5.70 0.92
N GLU A 73 -10.35 -6.82 0.77
CA GLU A 73 -8.91 -6.94 0.97
C GLU A 73 -8.21 -7.33 -0.34
N LEU A 74 -6.96 -6.91 -0.49
CA LEU A 74 -6.11 -7.33 -1.61
C LEU A 74 -5.48 -8.68 -1.29
N PRO A 75 -5.11 -9.47 -2.31
CA PRO A 75 -4.21 -10.58 -2.13
C PRO A 75 -2.95 -10.15 -1.36
N SER A 76 -2.49 -10.97 -0.42
CA SER A 76 -1.24 -10.69 0.29
C SER A 76 -0.04 -11.09 -0.55
N LEU A 77 1.01 -10.28 -0.54
CA LEU A 77 2.32 -10.62 -1.11
C LEU A 77 3.30 -10.90 0.03
N GLN A 78 4.04 -12.01 -0.06
CA GLN A 78 5.20 -12.30 0.77
C GLN A 78 6.42 -12.54 -0.13
N LEU A 79 7.58 -12.07 0.30
CA LEU A 79 8.85 -12.31 -0.40
C LEU A 79 9.70 -13.28 0.41
N LYS A 80 10.42 -14.16 -0.29
CA LYS A 80 11.43 -15.02 0.34
C LYS A 80 12.79 -14.33 0.26
N ILE A 81 13.03 -13.45 1.21
CA ILE A 81 14.23 -12.62 1.34
C ILE A 81 14.81 -12.76 2.76
N ASP A 82 16.01 -12.24 2.98
CA ASP A 82 16.65 -12.23 4.31
C ASP A 82 15.74 -11.55 5.34
N GLU A 83 15.60 -12.16 6.52
CA GLU A 83 14.75 -11.63 7.60
C GLU A 83 15.11 -10.18 7.99
N GLY A 84 16.39 -9.80 7.87
CA GLY A 84 16.83 -8.42 8.12
C GLY A 84 16.23 -7.38 7.16
N LYS A 85 15.83 -7.80 5.95
CA LYS A 85 15.13 -6.94 4.98
C LYS A 85 13.61 -6.88 5.22
N ILE A 86 13.06 -7.80 6.01
CA ILE A 86 11.64 -7.80 6.37
C ILE A 86 11.43 -6.89 7.58
N ASN A 87 11.16 -5.61 7.33
CA ASN A 87 10.85 -4.67 8.39
C ASN A 87 9.90 -3.55 7.93
N ILE A 88 9.31 -2.85 8.91
CA ILE A 88 8.33 -1.78 8.69
C ILE A 88 8.91 -0.65 7.83
N GLY A 89 10.19 -0.31 8.04
CA GLY A 89 10.87 0.72 7.26
C GLY A 89 11.02 0.37 5.78
N ARG A 90 10.86 -0.92 5.43
CA ARG A 90 10.85 -1.42 4.05
C ARG A 90 9.45 -1.83 3.58
N HIS A 91 8.42 -1.33 4.25
CA HIS A 91 7.00 -1.59 3.95
C HIS A 91 6.63 -3.07 4.05
N PHE A 92 7.17 -3.76 5.05
CA PHE A 92 6.66 -5.07 5.48
C PHE A 92 5.91 -4.94 6.81
N TYR A 93 4.79 -5.65 6.92
CA TYR A 93 4.12 -5.88 8.18
C TYR A 93 4.93 -6.86 9.05
N PRO A 94 4.70 -6.89 10.38
CA PRO A 94 5.39 -7.82 11.28
C PRO A 94 5.21 -9.31 10.94
N ASP A 95 4.17 -9.67 10.17
CA ASP A 95 3.93 -11.03 9.69
C ASP A 95 4.63 -11.33 8.34
N GLY A 96 5.48 -10.42 7.86
CA GLY A 96 6.26 -10.57 6.64
C GLY A 96 5.51 -10.27 5.34
N LYS A 97 4.23 -9.86 5.41
CA LYS A 97 3.48 -9.44 4.22
C LYS A 97 3.89 -8.02 3.80
N ALA A 98 3.92 -7.79 2.49
CA ALA A 98 4.18 -6.47 1.92
C ALA A 98 2.97 -5.52 2.10
N CYS A 99 3.25 -4.28 2.47
CA CYS A 99 2.31 -3.17 2.49
C CYS A 99 2.31 -2.47 1.12
N LEU A 100 1.48 -2.97 0.21
CA LEU A 100 1.52 -2.57 -1.21
C LEU A 100 0.91 -1.19 -1.51
N CYS A 101 -0.03 -0.72 -0.68
CA CYS A 101 -0.66 0.59 -0.87
C CYS A 101 -1.41 1.05 0.39
N GLY A 102 -1.82 2.32 0.39
CA GLY A 102 -2.71 2.87 1.40
C GLY A 102 -4.18 2.41 1.25
N PRO A 103 -4.99 2.56 2.30
CA PRO A 103 -6.38 2.10 2.31
C PRO A 103 -7.28 2.74 1.25
N ALA A 104 -7.07 4.01 0.89
CA ALA A 104 -7.85 4.67 -0.14
C ALA A 104 -7.51 4.11 -1.53
N GLU A 105 -6.22 3.95 -1.83
CA GLU A 105 -5.76 3.33 -3.07
C GLU A 105 -6.25 1.88 -3.19
N ARG A 106 -6.20 1.12 -2.09
CA ARG A 106 -6.76 -0.22 -1.98
C ARG A 106 -8.25 -0.24 -2.33
N GLY A 107 -9.03 0.64 -1.72
CA GLY A 107 -10.47 0.76 -1.97
C GLY A 107 -10.78 1.02 -3.44
N LYS A 108 -10.09 2.00 -4.04
CA LYS A 108 -10.21 2.32 -5.47
C LYS A 108 -9.84 1.13 -6.37
N PHE A 109 -8.74 0.44 -6.06
CA PHE A 109 -8.29 -0.72 -6.83
C PHE A 109 -9.36 -1.82 -6.85
N ILE A 110 -9.90 -2.18 -5.69
CA ILE A 110 -10.92 -3.23 -5.55
C ILE A 110 -12.21 -2.85 -6.28
N GLN A 111 -12.67 -1.60 -6.14
CA GLN A 111 -13.92 -1.12 -6.76
C GLN A 111 -13.87 -1.11 -8.29
N SER A 112 -12.68 -0.89 -8.87
CA SER A 112 -12.51 -0.92 -10.34
C SER A 112 -12.64 -2.32 -10.97
N GLY A 113 -12.85 -3.36 -10.15
CA GLY A 113 -12.82 -4.75 -10.56
C GLY A 113 -11.41 -5.30 -10.41
N PHE A 114 -11.25 -6.26 -9.49
CA PHE A 114 -9.95 -6.88 -9.27
C PHE A 114 -9.50 -7.68 -10.50
N LEU A 115 -8.34 -7.31 -11.03
CA LEU A 115 -7.58 -8.09 -12.00
C LEU A 115 -6.18 -8.36 -11.42
N PHE A 116 -5.78 -9.63 -11.38
CA PHE A 116 -4.48 -10.08 -10.94
C PHE A 116 -3.35 -9.48 -11.79
N THR A 117 -3.52 -9.35 -13.10
CA THR A 117 -2.53 -8.68 -13.96
C THR A 117 -2.31 -7.22 -13.56
N LYS A 118 -3.40 -6.49 -13.27
CA LYS A 118 -3.31 -5.13 -12.74
C LYS A 118 -2.75 -5.07 -11.33
N PHE A 119 -2.95 -6.11 -10.53
CA PHE A 119 -2.37 -6.21 -9.19
C PHE A 119 -0.84 -6.36 -9.29
N LEU A 120 -0.36 -7.17 -10.23
CA LEU A 120 1.07 -7.26 -10.52
C LEU A 120 1.62 -5.91 -11.01
N GLU A 121 1.00 -5.35 -12.05
CA GLU A 121 1.49 -4.16 -12.75
C GLU A 121 1.49 -2.89 -11.88
N ARG A 122 0.45 -2.71 -11.06
CA ARG A 122 0.23 -1.45 -10.34
C ARG A 122 0.65 -1.50 -8.88
N LEU A 123 0.87 -2.67 -8.31
CA LEU A 123 1.17 -2.82 -6.88
C LEU A 123 2.40 -3.70 -6.64
N VAL A 124 2.43 -4.94 -7.12
CA VAL A 124 3.54 -5.86 -6.82
C VAL A 124 4.85 -5.42 -7.45
N VAL A 125 4.89 -5.22 -8.77
CA VAL A 125 6.15 -4.87 -9.45
C VAL A 125 6.68 -3.48 -9.07
N PRO A 126 5.84 -2.44 -8.91
CA PRO A 126 6.29 -1.18 -8.32
C PRO A 126 6.93 -1.37 -6.94
N PHE A 127 6.33 -2.17 -6.06
CA PHE A 127 6.91 -2.49 -4.76
C PHE A 127 8.26 -3.18 -4.88
N LEU A 128 8.40 -4.19 -5.75
CA LEU A 128 9.69 -4.86 -5.98
C LEU A 128 10.75 -3.88 -6.50
N TYR A 129 10.37 -2.99 -7.43
CA TYR A 129 11.26 -1.95 -7.93
C TYR A 129 11.72 -1.01 -6.82
N GLU A 130 10.82 -0.56 -5.93
CA GLU A 130 11.19 0.26 -4.78
C GLU A 130 12.21 -0.45 -3.88
N GLN A 131 12.05 -1.76 -3.65
CA GLN A 131 13.01 -2.53 -2.84
C GLN A 131 14.40 -2.57 -3.48
N THR A 132 14.49 -2.86 -4.77
CA THR A 132 15.78 -2.84 -5.51
C THR A 132 16.36 -1.43 -5.55
N TYR A 133 15.52 -0.40 -5.76
CA TYR A 133 15.96 0.99 -5.79
C TYR A 133 16.52 1.42 -4.42
N PHE A 134 15.85 1.05 -3.32
CA PHE A 134 16.32 1.33 -1.97
C PHE A 134 17.62 0.59 -1.65
N ASP A 135 17.75 -0.69 -2.05
CA ASP A 135 19.00 -1.44 -1.90
C ASP A 135 20.18 -0.76 -2.63
N LYS A 136 19.92 -0.15 -3.78
CA LYS A 136 20.94 0.52 -4.61
C LYS A 136 21.29 1.93 -4.13
N TYR A 137 20.31 2.69 -3.63
CA TYR A 137 20.42 4.12 -3.41
C TYR A 137 20.18 4.59 -1.98
N GLU A 138 19.79 3.69 -1.08
CA GLU A 138 19.44 3.98 0.32
C GLU A 138 18.38 5.09 0.49
N LYS A 139 17.54 5.25 -0.54
CA LYS A 139 16.44 6.20 -0.58
C LYS A 139 15.35 5.66 -1.48
N TRP A 140 14.12 6.13 -1.28
CA TRP A 140 12.99 5.72 -2.09
C TRP A 140 12.90 6.49 -3.41
N PRO A 141 12.43 5.85 -4.49
CA PRO A 141 12.35 6.48 -5.80
C PRO A 141 11.30 7.62 -5.85
N TRP A 142 10.21 7.47 -5.11
CA TRP A 142 9.15 8.48 -4.98
C TRP A 142 8.77 8.71 -3.51
N ASN A 143 7.91 9.70 -3.29
CA ASN A 143 7.44 10.04 -1.95
C ASN A 143 6.60 8.91 -1.37
N GLU A 144 6.86 8.59 -0.11
CA GLU A 144 6.16 7.53 0.60
C GLU A 144 5.14 8.09 1.58
N TYR A 145 4.16 7.26 1.90
CA TYR A 145 3.34 7.50 3.08
C TYR A 145 4.12 7.13 4.35
N ALA A 146 3.93 7.94 5.39
CA ALA A 146 4.34 7.60 6.74
C ALA A 146 3.76 6.25 7.15
N HIS A 147 4.43 5.52 8.04
CA HIS A 147 3.93 4.22 8.48
C HIS A 147 2.74 4.35 9.46
N GLY A 148 1.94 3.28 9.52
CA GLY A 148 0.83 3.15 10.47
C GLY A 148 -0.28 4.19 10.27
N SER A 149 -0.91 4.61 11.37
CA SER A 149 -2.04 5.53 11.34
C SER A 149 -1.75 6.87 10.65
N ALA A 150 -0.52 7.37 10.72
CA ALA A 150 -0.14 8.59 10.00
C ALA A 150 -0.34 8.41 8.48
N GLY A 151 0.19 7.33 7.91
CA GLY A 151 0.02 6.98 6.49
C GLY A 151 -1.43 6.79 6.08
N ILE A 152 -2.27 6.26 6.96
CA ILE A 152 -3.71 6.11 6.68
C ILE A 152 -4.37 7.48 6.48
N PHE A 153 -4.06 8.46 7.33
CA PHE A 153 -4.53 9.84 7.11
C PHE A 153 -3.94 10.46 5.84
N GLN A 154 -2.71 10.11 5.48
CA GLN A 154 -2.08 10.57 4.24
C GLN A 154 -2.77 10.01 3.00
N SER A 155 -3.03 8.71 2.96
CA SER A 155 -3.82 8.03 1.92
C SER A 155 -5.21 8.67 1.77
N PHE A 156 -5.93 8.93 2.86
CA PHE A 156 -7.24 9.59 2.79
C PHE A 156 -7.16 11.05 2.27
N ALA A 157 -6.03 11.74 2.48
CA ALA A 157 -5.87 13.11 1.99
C ALA A 157 -5.95 13.20 0.46
N PHE A 158 -5.68 12.12 -0.26
CA PHE A 158 -5.78 12.02 -1.72
C PHE A 158 -7.02 11.24 -2.21
N SER A 159 -7.90 10.84 -1.30
CA SER A 159 -9.17 10.18 -1.64
C SER A 159 -10.28 11.18 -1.97
N ASP A 160 -11.34 10.66 -2.60
CA ASP A 160 -12.54 11.42 -2.97
C ASP A 160 -13.50 11.60 -1.78
N GLY A 161 -13.21 10.96 -0.65
CA GLY A 161 -14.01 11.04 0.57
C GLY A 161 -15.34 10.30 0.46
N THR A 162 -15.38 9.25 -0.36
CA THR A 162 -16.54 8.35 -0.48
C THR A 162 -16.76 7.58 0.83
N LYS A 163 -17.94 6.98 1.00
CA LYS A 163 -18.23 6.14 2.18
C LYS A 163 -17.23 4.99 2.27
N GLU A 164 -16.88 4.43 1.13
CA GLU A 164 -15.96 3.31 0.98
C GLU A 164 -14.52 3.72 1.34
N ASP A 165 -14.06 4.90 0.91
CA ASP A 165 -12.76 5.45 1.33
C ASP A 165 -12.69 5.58 2.86
N ILE A 166 -13.77 6.10 3.47
CA ILE A 166 -13.83 6.30 4.92
C ILE A 166 -13.80 4.95 5.63
N GLU A 167 -14.62 3.98 5.22
CA GLU A 167 -14.64 2.66 5.85
C GLU A 167 -13.33 1.90 5.66
N ALA A 168 -12.69 2.00 4.49
CA ALA A 168 -11.37 1.40 4.26
C ALA A 168 -10.31 1.97 5.22
N CYS A 169 -10.30 3.29 5.44
CA CYS A 169 -9.41 3.93 6.41
C CYS A 169 -9.76 3.53 7.85
N LEU A 170 -11.04 3.54 8.23
CA LEU A 170 -11.47 3.17 9.58
C LEU A 170 -11.18 1.70 9.89
N GLN A 171 -11.33 0.80 8.92
CA GLN A 171 -10.98 -0.62 9.06
C GLN A 171 -9.52 -0.81 9.48
N ASP A 172 -8.60 -0.02 8.91
CA ASP A 172 -7.18 -0.14 9.26
C ASP A 172 -6.82 0.65 10.52
N LEU A 173 -7.40 1.85 10.74
CA LEU A 173 -7.19 2.61 11.97
C LEU A 173 -7.64 1.84 13.22
N ARG A 174 -8.73 1.06 13.12
CA ARG A 174 -9.22 0.19 14.21
C ARG A 174 -8.22 -0.90 14.62
N LYS A 175 -7.27 -1.26 13.76
CA LYS A 175 -6.22 -2.24 14.07
C LYS A 175 -5.03 -1.62 14.81
N ASP A 176 -4.90 -0.29 14.82
CA ASP A 176 -3.84 0.40 15.52
C ASP A 176 -4.07 0.32 17.04
N LYS A 177 -3.03 -0.02 17.81
CA LYS A 177 -3.09 -0.07 19.27
C LYS A 177 -3.49 1.28 19.91
N ASN A 178 -3.26 2.39 19.19
CA ASN A 178 -3.66 3.74 19.62
C ASN A 178 -5.08 4.11 19.19
N TRP A 179 -5.88 3.16 18.68
CA TRP A 179 -7.26 3.39 18.23
C TRP A 179 -8.12 4.17 19.24
N PRO A 180 -8.13 3.88 20.56
CA PRO A 180 -8.95 4.66 21.50
C PRO A 180 -8.67 6.16 21.46
N ARG A 181 -7.39 6.52 21.34
CA ARG A 181 -6.94 7.91 21.23
C ARG A 181 -7.32 8.50 19.88
N ILE A 182 -7.02 7.79 18.79
CA ILE A 182 -7.39 8.20 17.43
C ILE A 182 -8.90 8.45 17.32
N LYS A 183 -9.71 7.55 17.89
CA LYS A 183 -11.17 7.66 17.94
C LYS A 183 -11.62 8.90 18.71
N ALA A 184 -11.04 9.20 19.87
CA ALA A 184 -11.36 10.40 20.65
C ALA A 184 -11.08 11.69 19.86
N MET A 185 -9.95 11.73 19.14
CA MET A 185 -9.56 12.84 18.28
C MET A 185 -10.52 13.00 17.08
N LEU A 186 -10.89 11.90 16.41
CA LEU A 186 -11.82 11.92 15.28
C LEU A 186 -13.26 12.27 15.70
N SER A 187 -13.69 11.83 16.88
CA SER A 187 -15.02 12.15 17.43
C SER A 187 -15.14 13.62 17.84
N GLY A 188 -14.01 14.31 18.02
CA GLY A 188 -13.99 15.70 18.51
C GLY A 188 -14.18 15.84 20.01
N HIS A 189 -14.09 14.75 20.77
CA HIS A 189 -14.11 14.79 22.24
C HIS A 189 -12.81 15.37 22.81
N GLU A 190 -11.68 15.20 22.11
CA GLU A 190 -10.39 15.75 22.50
C GLU A 190 -10.07 16.98 21.65
N ARG A 191 -9.75 18.12 22.29
CA ARG A 191 -9.21 19.29 21.58
C ARG A 191 -7.76 19.01 21.22
N VAL A 192 -7.55 18.57 19.99
CA VAL A 192 -6.21 18.33 19.45
C VAL A 192 -5.66 19.62 18.85
N THR A 193 -4.46 20.00 19.27
CA THR A 193 -3.71 21.12 18.69
C THR A 193 -2.31 20.67 18.28
N GLU A 194 -1.58 21.53 17.59
CA GLU A 194 -0.18 21.30 17.22
C GLU A 194 0.74 21.00 18.41
N SER A 195 0.40 21.49 19.60
CA SER A 195 1.14 21.27 20.84
C SER A 195 0.71 20.01 21.60
N SER A 196 -0.38 19.36 21.21
CA SER A 196 -0.80 18.07 21.78
C SER A 196 0.27 17.01 21.51
N ILE A 197 0.42 16.05 22.42
CA ILE A 197 1.28 14.88 22.19
C ILE A 197 0.79 14.16 20.93
N CYS A 198 1.70 13.62 20.12
CA CYS A 198 1.30 12.89 18.92
C CYS A 198 0.58 11.58 19.27
N PHE A 199 -0.39 11.17 18.43
CA PHE A 199 -1.13 9.91 18.60
C PHE A 199 -0.29 8.67 18.30
N CYS A 200 0.83 8.83 17.60
CA CYS A 200 1.78 7.75 17.35
C CYS A 200 2.54 7.39 18.64
N ASN A 201 3.43 6.40 18.56
CA ASN A 201 4.21 5.95 19.71
C ASN A 201 5.36 6.90 20.11
N ASN A 202 5.48 8.06 19.44
CA ASN A 202 6.51 9.04 19.75
C ASN A 202 5.94 10.10 20.72
N PRO A 203 6.56 10.32 21.90
CA PRO A 203 6.06 11.27 22.90
C PRO A 203 6.26 12.75 22.51
N LYS A 204 6.67 13.05 21.27
CA LYS A 204 6.80 14.42 20.77
C LYS A 204 5.44 15.07 20.52
N GLN A 205 5.42 16.40 20.51
CA GLN A 205 4.27 17.21 20.07
C GLN A 205 3.97 16.95 18.59
N ILE A 206 2.69 17.06 18.20
CA ILE A 206 2.24 16.84 16.81
C ILE A 206 3.05 17.69 15.82
N ARG A 207 3.24 18.99 16.07
CA ARG A 207 4.05 19.87 15.20
C ARG A 207 5.49 19.42 15.00
N LYS A 208 6.05 18.65 15.93
CA LYS A 208 7.43 18.13 15.87
C LYS A 208 7.51 16.70 15.36
N CYS A 209 6.37 16.01 15.26
CA CYS A 209 6.31 14.59 14.90
C CYS A 209 5.63 14.38 13.54
N HIS A 210 4.42 14.91 13.38
CA HIS A 210 3.62 14.83 12.15
C HIS A 210 2.92 16.20 11.93
N PRO A 211 3.64 17.22 11.43
CA PRO A 211 3.18 18.61 11.42
C PRO A 211 1.91 18.85 10.59
N ASP A 212 1.69 18.06 9.55
CA ASP A 212 0.56 18.15 8.63
C ASP A 212 -0.64 17.28 9.03
N ILE A 213 -0.52 16.51 10.12
CA ILE A 213 -1.49 15.46 10.41
C ILE A 213 -2.84 16.00 10.87
N LEU A 214 -2.87 17.16 11.52
CA LEU A 214 -4.13 17.77 11.97
C LEU A 214 -5.02 18.13 10.79
N PHE A 215 -4.41 18.65 9.72
CA PHE A 215 -5.12 18.95 8.48
C PHE A 215 -5.70 17.69 7.85
N ARG A 216 -4.90 16.63 7.75
CA ARG A 216 -5.33 15.35 7.17
C ARG A 216 -6.40 14.65 8.01
N MET A 217 -6.26 14.67 9.34
CA MET A 217 -7.27 14.18 10.28
C MET A 217 -8.57 14.98 10.19
N ALA A 218 -8.50 16.30 10.05
CA ALA A 218 -9.68 17.15 9.88
C ALA A 218 -10.45 16.80 8.60
N LYS A 219 -9.75 16.47 7.50
CA LYS A 219 -10.38 15.98 6.26
C LYS A 219 -11.20 14.71 6.52
N LEU A 220 -10.60 13.70 7.16
CA LEU A 220 -11.31 12.44 7.47
C LEU A 220 -12.48 12.68 8.42
N ARG A 221 -12.29 13.46 9.47
CA ARG A 221 -13.36 13.82 10.41
C ARG A 221 -14.54 14.50 9.71
N SER A 222 -14.27 15.47 8.85
CA SER A 222 -15.30 16.16 8.07
C SER A 222 -16.08 15.19 7.18
N ALA A 223 -15.38 14.27 6.51
CA ALA A 223 -16.00 13.26 5.68
C ALA A 223 -16.89 12.28 6.48
N ILE A 224 -16.43 11.83 7.65
CA ILE A 224 -17.21 10.99 8.59
C ILE A 224 -18.51 11.70 8.99
N GLN A 225 -18.41 12.97 9.38
CA GLN A 225 -19.57 13.78 9.78
C GLN A 225 -20.57 13.96 8.63
N LYS A 226 -20.07 14.32 7.44
CA LYS A 226 -20.89 14.50 6.23
C LYS A 226 -21.64 13.23 5.84
N GLN A 227 -21.00 12.07 5.98
CA GLN A 227 -21.58 10.77 5.63
C GLN A 227 -22.35 10.10 6.79
N SER A 228 -22.44 10.75 7.95
CA SER A 228 -23.10 10.21 9.16
C SER A 228 -22.58 8.82 9.58
N ILE A 229 -21.28 8.57 9.39
CA ILE A 229 -20.64 7.29 9.73
C ILE A 229 -20.34 7.24 11.23
N ARG A 230 -20.63 6.09 11.86
CA ARG A 230 -20.34 5.85 13.27
C ARG A 230 -18.93 5.30 13.45
N LEU A 231 -18.19 5.86 14.41
CA LEU A 231 -16.84 5.42 14.80
C LEU A 231 -16.84 4.17 15.71
N ASN A 232 -17.93 3.42 15.71
CA ASN A 232 -18.12 2.27 16.59
C ASN A 232 -17.09 1.19 16.28
#